data_AF-A0A2N5Z7C4-F1
#
_entry.id   AF-A0A2N5Z7C4-F1
#
_cell.length_a   1.000
_cell.length_b   1.000
_cell.length_c   1.000
_cell.angle_alpha   90.00
_cell.angle_beta   90.00
_cell.angle_gamma   90.00
#
_symmetry.space_group_name_H-M   'P 1'
#
loop_
_entity.id
_entity.type
_entity.pdbx_description
1 polymer ?
#
loop_
_entity_poly.entity_id
_entity_poly.type
_entity_poly.pdbx_seq_one_letter_code
_entity_poly.pdbx_strand_id
1 'polypeptide(L)'
;MSNTTINTCSGTFYDSGGSGGSYSSSENYTMTICSDASGAAVEVSFSSFNLESTYDNLEVYEGVGTGTLMDSGSGGDFAGQSFTSSQASGCLTFVFSSDGSVTYDGWEATISCTFPCQAFDANIVSVSEPYSSGDTIDVCQNASITFDAAGNYPNNNIDYNQTDANTTFTWDFGDGTTATGQSVTHTFSDGGGYYVTLEALDLAGCDNQNYEVNMVRVSTDPTFVGTSIAEDTICAGEIIHLSGFTQTEPWAISVPPPWAGQTHFDDAHYQEIQSASITYEIFNQGQTLDDINDLLNVCVEME
;
A
#
# COMPACT_ATOMS: atom_id res chain seq x y z
N MET A 1 -25.55 -2.47 -25.25
CA MET A 1 -24.49 -3.31 -25.89
C MET A 1 -24.57 -3.19 -27.42
N SER A 2 -23.46 -3.38 -28.14
CA SER A 2 -23.40 -3.38 -29.62
C SER A 2 -22.21 -4.18 -30.17
N ASN A 3 -22.21 -4.49 -31.48
CA ASN A 3 -21.11 -5.18 -32.17
C ASN A 3 -19.90 -4.26 -32.45
N THR A 4 -19.28 -3.75 -31.39
CA THR A 4 -18.22 -2.74 -31.47
C THR A 4 -17.13 -2.95 -30.42
N THR A 5 -15.93 -2.47 -30.71
CA THR A 5 -14.88 -2.26 -29.71
C THR A 5 -14.88 -0.81 -29.27
N ILE A 6 -14.84 -0.55 -27.96
CA ILE A 6 -14.68 0.79 -27.39
C ILE A 6 -13.44 0.83 -26.50
N ASN A 7 -12.83 2.00 -26.38
CA ASN A 7 -11.72 2.26 -25.45
C ASN A 7 -12.21 3.25 -24.40
N THR A 8 -12.37 2.82 -23.14
CA THR A 8 -12.76 3.69 -22.04
C THR A 8 -12.45 3.06 -20.67
N CYS A 9 -12.04 3.90 -19.71
CA CYS A 9 -11.90 3.54 -18.30
C CYS A 9 -13.04 4.03 -17.40
N SER A 10 -14.14 4.52 -17.98
CA SER A 10 -15.29 4.97 -17.20
C SER A 10 -16.60 4.85 -17.97
N GLY A 11 -17.70 4.65 -17.25
CA GLY A 11 -19.05 4.70 -17.82
C GLY A 11 -19.92 3.56 -17.36
N THR A 12 -21.08 3.42 -17.99
CA THR A 12 -22.05 2.38 -17.67
C THR A 12 -22.29 1.49 -18.89
N PHE A 13 -22.22 0.18 -18.66
CA PHE A 13 -22.45 -0.87 -19.63
C PHE A 13 -23.82 -1.50 -19.40
N TYR A 14 -24.72 -1.27 -20.36
CA TYR A 14 -26.06 -1.84 -20.39
C TYR A 14 -26.19 -2.87 -21.51
N ASP A 15 -27.23 -3.70 -21.42
CA ASP A 15 -27.74 -4.49 -22.54
C ASP A 15 -28.32 -3.61 -23.67
N SER A 16 -29.10 -4.19 -24.58
CA SER A 16 -29.71 -3.49 -25.72
C SER A 16 -30.88 -2.57 -25.33
N GLY A 17 -31.56 -2.85 -24.21
CA GLY A 17 -32.67 -2.08 -23.66
C GLY A 17 -32.26 -0.81 -22.90
N GLY A 18 -30.98 -0.68 -22.52
CA GLY A 18 -30.44 0.50 -21.83
C GLY A 18 -30.85 0.59 -20.36
N SER A 19 -30.84 1.80 -19.77
CA SER A 19 -30.98 1.99 -18.31
C SER A 19 -32.36 1.71 -17.69
N GLY A 20 -33.29 1.13 -18.44
CA GLY A 20 -34.64 0.84 -17.94
C GLY A 20 -35.53 0.09 -18.92
N GLY A 21 -34.95 -0.53 -19.94
CA GLY A 21 -35.65 -1.37 -20.90
C GLY A 21 -35.11 -2.79 -20.83
N SER A 22 -35.97 -3.76 -21.10
CA SER A 22 -35.55 -5.15 -21.27
C SER A 22 -34.77 -5.33 -22.58
N TYR A 23 -33.87 -6.31 -22.61
CA TYR A 23 -33.22 -6.71 -23.86
C TYR A 23 -34.24 -7.29 -24.86
N SER A 24 -33.90 -7.37 -26.16
CA SER A 24 -34.77 -7.98 -27.17
C SER A 24 -34.50 -9.48 -27.34
N SER A 25 -35.49 -10.20 -27.86
CA SER A 25 -35.33 -11.59 -28.28
C SER A 25 -34.47 -11.69 -29.55
N SER A 26 -33.77 -12.82 -29.71
CA SER A 26 -32.96 -13.19 -30.88
C SER A 26 -31.78 -12.27 -31.14
N GLU A 27 -31.18 -11.77 -30.06
CA GLU A 27 -29.98 -10.95 -30.11
C GLU A 27 -28.72 -11.82 -30.14
N ASN A 28 -27.70 -11.30 -30.81
CA ASN A 28 -26.37 -11.86 -30.82
C ASN A 28 -25.38 -10.70 -30.96
N TYR A 29 -24.86 -10.26 -29.82
CA TYR A 29 -23.94 -9.13 -29.72
C TYR A 29 -22.59 -9.57 -29.18
N THR A 30 -21.53 -9.03 -29.77
CA THR A 30 -20.14 -9.16 -29.29
C THR A 30 -19.56 -7.76 -29.12
N MET A 31 -19.33 -7.36 -27.87
CA MET A 31 -18.78 -6.05 -27.53
C MET A 31 -17.44 -6.22 -26.83
N THR A 32 -16.43 -5.48 -27.27
CA THR A 32 -15.13 -5.45 -26.58
C THR A 32 -14.94 -4.10 -25.93
N ILE A 33 -14.53 -4.09 -24.67
CA ILE A 33 -14.22 -2.89 -23.90
C ILE A 33 -12.74 -2.98 -23.54
N CYS A 34 -11.96 -2.01 -24.00
CA CYS A 34 -10.54 -1.88 -23.74
C CYS A 34 -10.26 -0.63 -22.92
N SER A 35 -9.15 -0.63 -22.19
CA SER A 35 -8.70 0.53 -21.45
C SER A 35 -8.31 1.66 -22.40
N ASP A 36 -8.68 2.91 -22.09
CA ASP A 36 -8.11 4.11 -22.73
C ASP A 36 -6.89 4.69 -21.98
N ALA A 37 -6.52 4.06 -20.85
CA ALA A 37 -5.30 4.35 -20.10
C ALA A 37 -4.22 3.31 -20.40
N SER A 38 -3.02 3.78 -20.76
CA SER A 38 -1.86 2.91 -21.02
C SER A 38 -1.55 2.04 -19.81
N GLY A 39 -1.46 0.72 -20.02
CA GLY A 39 -1.14 -0.27 -19.00
C GLY A 39 -2.22 -0.58 -17.98
N ALA A 40 -3.41 0.03 -18.09
CA ALA A 40 -4.52 -0.33 -17.24
C ALA A 40 -5.33 -1.49 -17.86
N ALA A 41 -5.90 -2.33 -17.02
CA ALA A 41 -6.86 -3.35 -17.37
C ALA A 41 -8.29 -2.84 -17.12
N VAL A 42 -9.22 -3.15 -18.02
CA VAL A 42 -10.65 -2.88 -17.79
C VAL A 42 -11.18 -3.79 -16.69
N GLU A 43 -11.94 -3.20 -15.78
CA GLU A 43 -12.84 -3.88 -14.86
C GLU A 43 -14.30 -3.51 -15.19
N VAL A 44 -15.17 -4.52 -15.20
CA VAL A 44 -16.62 -4.35 -15.37
C VAL A 44 -17.32 -4.96 -14.16
N SER A 45 -18.00 -4.11 -13.39
CA SER A 45 -18.72 -4.51 -12.17
C SER A 45 -20.23 -4.40 -12.37
N PHE A 46 -20.94 -5.52 -12.25
CA PHE A 46 -22.38 -5.62 -12.47
C PHE A 46 -23.16 -5.24 -11.21
N SER A 47 -23.81 -4.07 -11.20
CA SER A 47 -24.69 -3.65 -10.11
C SER A 47 -26.04 -4.39 -10.15
N SER A 48 -26.47 -4.81 -11.34
CA SER A 48 -27.64 -5.66 -11.54
C SER A 48 -27.45 -6.57 -12.74
N PHE A 49 -28.03 -7.77 -12.68
CA PHE A 49 -28.00 -8.76 -13.75
C PHE A 49 -29.24 -9.66 -13.64
N ASN A 50 -30.01 -9.76 -14.71
CA ASN A 50 -31.22 -10.58 -14.79
C ASN A 50 -31.52 -10.99 -16.24
N LEU A 51 -31.18 -12.22 -16.60
CA LEU A 51 -31.47 -12.85 -17.89
C LEU A 51 -32.46 -14.02 -17.74
N GLU A 52 -33.04 -14.50 -18.84
CA GLU A 52 -33.78 -15.76 -18.82
C GLU A 52 -32.83 -16.92 -18.51
N SER A 53 -33.04 -17.59 -17.38
CA SER A 53 -32.22 -18.73 -16.97
C SER A 53 -32.24 -19.82 -18.04
N THR A 54 -31.06 -20.38 -18.37
CA THR A 54 -30.87 -21.49 -19.32
C THR A 54 -30.99 -21.14 -20.81
N TYR A 55 -31.72 -20.09 -21.19
CA TYR A 55 -32.03 -19.79 -22.60
C TYR A 55 -31.27 -18.58 -23.13
N ASP A 56 -31.07 -17.58 -22.27
CA ASP A 56 -30.28 -16.40 -22.56
C ASP A 56 -28.99 -16.42 -21.76
N ASN A 57 -27.92 -15.90 -22.35
CA ASN A 57 -26.59 -16.05 -21.77
C ASN A 57 -25.68 -14.87 -22.11
N LEU A 58 -24.91 -14.42 -21.11
CA LEU A 58 -23.79 -13.51 -21.29
C LEU A 58 -22.49 -14.26 -20.98
N GLU A 59 -21.60 -14.32 -21.96
CA GLU A 59 -20.25 -14.85 -21.82
C GLU A 59 -19.24 -13.71 -21.69
N VAL A 60 -18.28 -13.86 -20.78
CA VAL A 60 -17.18 -12.92 -20.57
C VAL A 60 -15.87 -13.58 -20.97
N TYR A 61 -15.13 -12.96 -21.88
CA TYR A 61 -13.87 -13.45 -22.41
C TYR A 61 -12.72 -12.49 -22.10
N GLU A 62 -11.54 -13.06 -21.84
CA GLU A 62 -10.30 -12.30 -21.72
C GLU A 62 -9.83 -11.76 -23.07
N GLY A 63 -9.45 -10.48 -23.07
CA GLY A 63 -8.85 -9.81 -24.21
C GLY A 63 -9.83 -9.46 -25.33
N VAL A 64 -9.28 -9.30 -26.53
CA VAL A 64 -10.06 -8.97 -27.74
C VAL A 64 -10.57 -10.26 -28.39
N GLY A 65 -11.90 -10.36 -28.53
CA GLY A 65 -12.57 -11.50 -29.17
C GLY A 65 -12.86 -12.65 -28.21
N THR A 66 -13.22 -13.82 -28.76
CA THR A 66 -13.70 -14.98 -28.02
C THR A 66 -12.61 -16.04 -27.80
N GLY A 67 -11.47 -15.61 -27.25
CA GLY A 67 -10.30 -16.48 -27.01
C GLY A 67 -10.47 -17.36 -25.77
N THR A 68 -10.11 -16.82 -24.61
CA THR A 68 -10.21 -17.50 -23.31
C THR A 68 -11.51 -17.07 -22.63
N LEU A 69 -12.42 -18.01 -22.40
CA LEU A 69 -13.65 -17.76 -21.63
C LEU A 69 -13.30 -17.63 -20.14
N MET A 70 -13.72 -16.54 -19.51
CA MET A 70 -13.62 -16.35 -18.06
C MET A 70 -14.80 -16.99 -17.37
N ASP A 71 -16.02 -16.63 -17.79
CA ASP A 71 -17.25 -17.10 -17.19
C ASP A 71 -18.45 -16.93 -18.14
N SER A 72 -19.56 -17.60 -17.82
CA SER A 72 -20.81 -17.58 -18.56
C SER A 72 -21.99 -17.57 -17.58
N GLY A 73 -22.88 -16.58 -17.71
CA GLY A 73 -23.95 -16.35 -16.75
C GLY A 73 -25.33 -16.17 -17.39
N SER A 74 -26.35 -16.68 -16.70
CA SER A 74 -27.77 -16.45 -16.99
C SER A 74 -28.51 -16.08 -15.69
N GLY A 75 -29.82 -15.87 -15.71
CA GLY A 75 -30.55 -15.55 -14.47
C GLY A 75 -29.92 -14.35 -13.75
N GLY A 76 -29.62 -14.53 -12.45
CA GLY A 76 -28.95 -13.52 -11.63
C GLY A 76 -27.45 -13.75 -11.42
N ASP A 77 -26.80 -14.61 -12.21
CA ASP A 77 -25.46 -15.15 -11.91
C ASP A 77 -24.38 -14.06 -11.71
N PHE A 78 -24.44 -12.97 -12.47
CA PHE A 78 -23.44 -11.89 -12.38
C PHE A 78 -23.85 -10.72 -11.47
N ALA A 79 -24.99 -10.77 -10.78
CA ALA A 79 -25.40 -9.65 -9.92
C ALA A 79 -24.44 -9.49 -8.73
N GLY A 80 -23.75 -8.34 -8.66
CA GLY A 80 -22.75 -8.04 -7.63
C GLY A 80 -21.33 -8.55 -7.95
N GLN A 81 -21.12 -9.16 -9.12
CA GLN A 81 -19.81 -9.68 -9.55
C GLN A 81 -19.03 -8.62 -10.34
N SER A 82 -17.70 -8.73 -10.34
CA SER A 82 -16.82 -7.98 -11.23
C SER A 82 -15.90 -8.89 -12.03
N PHE A 83 -15.52 -8.43 -13.21
CA PHE A 83 -14.56 -9.07 -14.08
C PHE A 83 -13.48 -8.07 -14.43
N THR A 84 -12.22 -8.45 -14.23
CA THR A 84 -11.05 -7.60 -14.51
C THR A 84 -10.17 -8.33 -15.50
N SER A 85 -9.75 -7.65 -16.58
CA SER A 85 -8.84 -8.26 -17.54
C SER A 85 -7.48 -8.54 -16.89
N SER A 86 -6.93 -9.72 -17.16
CA SER A 86 -5.58 -10.09 -16.76
C SER A 86 -4.57 -10.03 -17.91
N GLN A 87 -5.02 -9.75 -19.14
CA GLN A 87 -4.16 -9.72 -20.32
C GLN A 87 -3.52 -8.34 -20.53
N ALA A 88 -2.32 -8.34 -21.15
CA ALA A 88 -1.62 -7.12 -21.55
C ALA A 88 -2.41 -6.21 -22.53
N SER A 89 -3.48 -6.73 -23.15
CA SER A 89 -4.37 -5.89 -23.97
C SER A 89 -5.26 -4.97 -23.12
N GLY A 90 -5.46 -5.29 -21.84
CA GLY A 90 -6.34 -4.57 -20.92
C GLY A 90 -7.82 -4.61 -21.33
N CYS A 91 -8.23 -5.57 -22.18
CA CYS A 91 -9.56 -5.64 -22.76
C CYS A 91 -10.38 -6.81 -22.20
N LEU A 92 -11.70 -6.62 -22.12
CA LEU A 92 -12.68 -7.69 -21.93
C LEU A 92 -13.63 -7.74 -23.13
N THR A 93 -14.01 -8.95 -23.54
CA THR A 93 -15.01 -9.15 -24.58
C THR A 93 -16.24 -9.85 -24.03
N PHE A 94 -17.41 -9.27 -24.28
CA PHE A 94 -18.70 -9.76 -23.84
C PHE A 94 -19.46 -10.30 -25.04
N VAL A 95 -20.00 -11.51 -24.94
CA VAL A 95 -20.88 -12.11 -25.96
C VAL A 95 -22.24 -12.37 -25.35
N PHE A 96 -23.25 -11.66 -25.82
CA PHE A 96 -24.63 -11.83 -25.40
C PHE A 96 -25.45 -12.53 -26.48
N SER A 97 -26.18 -13.57 -26.09
CA SER A 97 -27.14 -14.26 -26.95
C SER A 97 -28.48 -14.42 -26.26
N SER A 98 -29.56 -14.08 -26.96
CA SER A 98 -30.93 -14.34 -26.50
C SER A 98 -31.74 -15.22 -27.47
N ASP A 99 -32.71 -15.94 -26.93
CA ASP A 99 -33.57 -16.87 -27.65
C ASP A 99 -34.76 -16.16 -28.34
N GLY A 100 -35.72 -16.90 -28.90
CA GLY A 100 -36.86 -16.32 -29.62
C GLY A 100 -37.93 -15.62 -28.77
N SER A 101 -37.84 -15.64 -27.45
CA SER A 101 -38.89 -15.18 -26.54
C SER A 101 -38.33 -14.73 -25.18
N VAL A 102 -39.23 -14.46 -24.22
CA VAL A 102 -38.97 -14.17 -22.80
C VAL A 102 -37.73 -13.30 -22.53
N THR A 103 -37.95 -12.01 -22.32
CA THR A 103 -36.87 -11.09 -21.98
C THR A 103 -37.06 -10.47 -20.60
N TYR A 104 -35.96 -10.05 -20.00
CA TYR A 104 -35.90 -9.44 -18.67
C TYR A 104 -35.13 -8.12 -18.72
N ASP A 105 -34.99 -7.46 -17.56
CA ASP A 105 -34.36 -6.15 -17.41
C ASP A 105 -32.88 -6.11 -17.81
N GLY A 106 -32.24 -7.26 -18.06
CA GLY A 106 -30.88 -7.31 -18.57
C GLY A 106 -29.86 -6.98 -17.49
N TRP A 107 -28.98 -6.02 -17.73
CA TRP A 107 -27.93 -5.68 -16.79
C TRP A 107 -27.57 -4.20 -16.77
N GLU A 108 -27.07 -3.77 -15.62
CA GLU A 108 -26.36 -2.52 -15.43
C GLU A 108 -25.00 -2.84 -14.82
N ALA A 109 -23.93 -2.40 -15.48
CA ALA A 109 -22.58 -2.56 -14.98
C ALA A 109 -21.79 -1.27 -15.10
N THR A 110 -20.85 -1.03 -14.18
CA THR A 110 -19.92 0.10 -14.23
C THR A 110 -18.61 -0.37 -14.86
N ILE A 111 -18.08 0.44 -15.78
CA ILE A 111 -16.75 0.26 -16.36
C ILE A 111 -15.78 1.11 -15.54
N SER A 112 -14.70 0.49 -15.07
CA SER A 112 -13.54 1.12 -14.46
C SER A 112 -12.27 0.57 -15.12
N CYS A 113 -11.13 1.17 -14.81
CA CYS A 113 -9.84 0.54 -15.06
C CYS A 113 -9.09 0.35 -13.76
N THR A 114 -8.41 -0.78 -13.66
CA THR A 114 -7.45 -1.10 -12.62
C THR A 114 -6.06 -1.13 -13.24
N PHE A 115 -5.04 -0.78 -12.47
CA PHE A 115 -3.66 -0.87 -12.92
C PHE A 115 -3.08 -2.14 -12.29
N PRO A 116 -2.51 -3.09 -13.07
CA PRO A 116 -1.83 -4.22 -12.49
C PRO A 116 -0.63 -3.70 -11.69
N CYS A 117 -0.42 -4.21 -10.46
CA CYS A 117 0.63 -3.64 -9.64
C CYS A 117 2.02 -3.83 -10.23
N GLN A 118 2.74 -2.72 -10.39
CA GLN A 118 4.12 -2.69 -10.79
C GLN A 118 5.01 -2.51 -9.56
N ALA A 119 5.84 -3.52 -9.28
CA ALA A 119 6.75 -3.50 -8.14
C ALA A 119 7.72 -2.30 -8.19
N PHE A 120 7.85 -1.61 -7.05
CA PHE A 120 8.83 -0.55 -6.80
C PHE A 120 9.25 -0.56 -5.33
N ASP A 121 10.36 0.11 -5.03
CA ASP A 121 10.83 0.34 -3.65
C ASP A 121 10.69 1.82 -3.29
N ALA A 122 10.53 2.14 -2.02
CA ALA A 122 10.64 3.50 -1.49
C ALA A 122 11.77 3.53 -0.47
N ASN A 123 12.61 4.57 -0.46
CA ASN A 123 13.78 4.62 0.41
C ASN A 123 13.80 5.93 1.18
N ILE A 124 14.25 5.88 2.43
CA ILE A 124 14.58 7.10 3.19
C ILE A 124 15.98 7.56 2.73
N VAL A 125 16.04 8.64 1.96
CA VAL A 125 17.28 9.07 1.29
C VAL A 125 18.10 10.06 2.11
N SER A 126 17.45 10.87 2.94
CA SER A 126 18.14 11.74 3.89
C SER A 126 17.28 12.04 5.09
N VAL A 127 17.98 12.33 6.19
CA VAL A 127 17.40 12.88 7.41
C VAL A 127 18.25 14.08 7.79
N SER A 128 17.62 15.22 8.08
CA SER A 128 18.35 16.40 8.53
C SER A 128 19.10 16.08 9.82
N GLU A 129 20.41 16.38 9.89
CA GLU A 129 21.20 16.12 11.09
C GLU A 129 20.59 16.79 12.33
N PRO A 130 20.36 15.99 13.39
CA PRO A 130 21.26 16.09 14.53
C PRO A 130 21.90 14.71 14.78
N TYR A 131 23.23 14.66 14.80
CA TYR A 131 24.05 13.53 15.27
C TYR A 131 23.62 12.12 14.79
N SER A 132 24.03 11.75 13.58
CA SER A 132 23.94 10.36 13.11
C SER A 132 25.01 9.49 13.79
N SER A 133 24.59 8.57 14.66
CA SER A 133 25.42 7.49 15.19
C SER A 133 25.04 6.18 14.48
N GLY A 134 25.56 5.97 13.27
CA GLY A 134 25.21 4.79 12.47
C GLY A 134 23.73 4.79 12.07
N ASP A 135 23.03 3.69 12.33
CA ASP A 135 21.63 3.44 11.92
C ASP A 135 20.57 4.09 12.85
N THR A 136 20.98 5.03 13.70
CA THR A 136 20.11 5.69 14.68
C THR A 136 20.27 7.19 14.65
N ILE A 137 19.15 7.90 14.80
CA ILE A 137 19.07 9.36 14.77
C ILE A 137 18.92 9.86 16.20
N ASP A 138 19.89 10.62 16.71
CA ASP A 138 19.88 11.14 18.07
C ASP A 138 19.49 12.63 18.11
N VAL A 139 18.37 12.96 18.75
CA VAL A 139 17.87 14.33 18.77
C VAL A 139 17.51 14.83 20.18
N CYS A 140 17.52 16.14 20.36
CA CYS A 140 16.92 16.76 21.53
C CYS A 140 15.39 16.79 21.41
N GLN A 141 14.68 16.82 22.53
CA GLN A 141 13.24 17.09 22.53
C GLN A 141 12.93 18.38 21.77
N ASN A 142 11.83 18.36 21.03
CA ASN A 142 11.35 19.47 20.21
C ASN A 142 12.33 19.94 19.12
N ALA A 143 13.42 19.22 18.86
CA ALA A 143 14.25 19.46 17.69
C ALA A 143 13.46 19.03 16.45
N SER A 144 13.48 19.89 15.42
CA SER A 144 12.87 19.57 14.13
C SER A 144 13.78 18.64 13.34
N ILE A 145 13.20 17.56 12.83
CA ILE A 145 13.85 16.59 11.94
C ILE A 145 13.09 16.59 10.63
N THR A 146 13.81 16.77 9.52
CA THR A 146 13.26 16.59 8.17
C THR A 146 13.65 15.21 7.66
N PHE A 147 12.69 14.46 7.15
CA PHE A 147 12.86 13.18 6.48
C PHE A 147 12.55 13.35 5.00
N ASP A 148 13.42 12.83 4.14
CA ASP A 148 13.25 12.85 2.69
C ASP A 148 13.18 11.41 2.17
N ALA A 149 12.20 11.16 1.31
CA ALA A 149 12.00 9.89 0.62
C ALA A 149 12.29 10.00 -0.88
N ALA A 150 12.61 8.87 -1.50
CA ALA A 150 12.60 8.72 -2.95
C ALA A 150 12.17 7.30 -3.34
N GLY A 151 11.42 7.18 -4.43
CA GLY A 151 11.10 5.91 -5.04
C GLY A 151 12.22 5.40 -5.93
N ASN A 152 12.34 4.07 -6.00
CA ASN A 152 13.14 3.35 -6.99
C ASN A 152 12.18 2.50 -7.83
N TYR A 153 12.05 2.84 -9.11
CA TYR A 153 11.03 2.27 -10.01
C TYR A 153 11.68 1.43 -11.12
N PRO A 154 12.17 0.21 -10.82
CA PRO A 154 12.82 -0.65 -11.82
C PRO A 154 11.86 -1.07 -12.94
N ASN A 155 10.55 -1.08 -12.67
CA ASN A 155 9.51 -1.49 -13.61
C ASN A 155 8.79 -0.30 -14.28
N ASN A 156 9.32 0.91 -14.17
CA ASN A 156 8.72 2.10 -14.75
C ASN A 156 8.47 1.94 -16.26
N ASN A 157 7.24 2.25 -16.70
CA ASN A 157 6.74 2.16 -18.08
C ASN A 157 6.66 0.74 -18.66
N ILE A 158 6.65 -0.31 -17.83
CA ILE A 158 6.22 -1.64 -18.30
C ILE A 158 4.70 -1.63 -18.54
N ASP A 159 3.93 -1.19 -17.54
CA ASP A 159 2.48 -1.02 -17.63
C ASP A 159 2.13 0.49 -17.60
N TYR A 160 2.47 1.19 -16.51
CA TYR A 160 2.25 2.63 -16.37
C TYR A 160 3.54 3.38 -15.97
N ASN A 161 3.47 4.70 -16.06
CA ASN A 161 4.58 5.56 -15.68
C ASN A 161 4.62 5.71 -14.14
N GLN A 162 5.72 5.32 -13.51
CA GLN A 162 5.97 5.45 -12.08
C GLN A 162 7.07 6.50 -11.81
N THR A 163 6.81 7.44 -10.90
CA THR A 163 7.70 8.54 -10.51
C THR A 163 7.36 9.03 -9.11
N ASP A 164 8.29 9.70 -8.40
CA ASP A 164 7.98 10.32 -7.10
C ASP A 164 6.77 11.28 -7.17
N ALA A 165 6.58 11.94 -8.31
CA ALA A 165 5.49 12.91 -8.51
C ALA A 165 4.08 12.26 -8.55
N ASN A 166 4.00 10.95 -8.79
CA ASN A 166 2.75 10.19 -8.78
C ASN A 166 2.76 9.07 -7.74
N THR A 167 3.64 9.18 -6.74
CA THR A 167 3.69 8.33 -5.55
C THR A 167 3.39 9.16 -4.31
N THR A 168 2.52 8.64 -3.46
CA THR A 168 2.19 9.21 -2.17
C THR A 168 3.08 8.57 -1.12
N PHE A 169 3.92 9.35 -0.45
CA PHE A 169 4.75 8.91 0.65
C PHE A 169 4.07 9.25 1.98
N THR A 170 3.86 8.24 2.82
CA THR A 170 3.24 8.34 4.13
C THR A 170 4.25 7.95 5.20
N TRP A 171 4.31 8.75 6.25
CA TRP A 171 5.22 8.59 7.37
C TRP A 171 4.42 8.35 8.63
N ASP A 172 4.75 7.30 9.38
CA ASP A 172 4.32 7.13 10.77
C ASP A 172 5.55 7.35 11.67
N PHE A 173 5.44 8.28 12.61
CA PHE A 173 6.56 8.64 13.47
C PHE A 173 6.67 7.76 14.72
N GLY A 174 5.75 6.84 14.96
CA GLY A 174 5.75 5.95 16.12
C GLY A 174 5.35 6.62 17.44
N ASP A 175 5.02 7.92 17.42
CA ASP A 175 4.47 8.69 18.54
C ASP A 175 2.94 8.87 18.47
N GLY A 176 2.30 8.19 17.50
CA GLY A 176 0.87 8.29 17.22
C GLY A 176 0.51 9.40 16.22
N THR A 177 1.49 10.08 15.64
CA THR A 177 1.29 11.07 14.58
C THR A 177 1.80 10.56 13.23
N THR A 178 1.19 11.07 12.15
CA THR A 178 1.55 10.72 10.77
C THR A 178 1.68 11.97 9.91
N ALA A 179 2.40 11.86 8.79
CA ALA A 179 2.51 12.90 7.78
C ALA A 179 2.52 12.32 6.37
N THR A 180 2.20 13.15 5.38
CA THR A 180 2.24 12.77 3.96
C THR A 180 3.09 13.78 3.20
N GLY A 181 3.97 13.28 2.34
CA GLY A 181 4.82 14.09 1.47
C GLY A 181 6.20 13.45 1.26
N GLN A 182 6.82 13.77 0.13
CA GLN A 182 8.17 13.29 -0.17
C GLN A 182 9.22 13.83 0.81
N SER A 183 9.02 15.04 1.33
CA SER A 183 9.85 15.67 2.36
C SER A 183 8.94 16.18 3.48
N VAL A 184 9.13 15.68 4.70
CA VAL A 184 8.30 16.02 5.88
C VAL A 184 9.18 16.45 7.03
N THR A 185 8.70 17.40 7.84
CA THR A 185 9.37 17.83 9.07
C THR A 185 8.52 17.46 10.29
N HIS A 186 9.15 16.83 11.29
CA HIS A 186 8.50 16.41 12.53
C HIS A 186 9.28 16.83 13.78
N THR A 187 8.61 16.87 14.93
CA THR A 187 9.20 17.15 16.24
C THR A 187 8.62 16.20 17.28
N PHE A 188 9.48 15.59 18.09
CA PHE A 188 9.08 14.74 19.21
C PHE A 188 9.06 15.55 20.51
N SER A 189 7.91 15.60 21.19
CA SER A 189 7.76 16.35 22.45
C SER A 189 8.32 15.61 23.66
N ASP A 190 8.22 14.28 23.65
CA ASP A 190 8.64 13.43 24.76
C ASP A 190 9.98 12.75 24.45
N GLY A 191 10.75 12.46 25.50
CA GLY A 191 11.98 11.67 25.38
C GLY A 191 11.65 10.19 25.25
N GLY A 192 12.36 9.48 24.39
CA GLY A 192 12.06 8.08 24.09
C GLY A 192 12.63 7.61 22.75
N GLY A 193 12.34 6.35 22.43
CA GLY A 193 12.69 5.74 21.15
C GLY A 193 11.46 5.64 20.26
N TYR A 194 11.61 6.01 19.00
CA TYR A 194 10.52 6.06 18.02
C TYR A 194 10.97 5.37 16.73
N TYR A 195 10.13 4.48 16.21
CA TYR A 195 10.33 3.87 14.90
C TYR A 195 9.58 4.71 13.88
N VAL A 196 10.33 5.41 13.05
CA VAL A 196 9.76 6.16 11.93
C VAL A 196 9.70 5.23 10.74
N THR A 197 8.49 4.91 10.28
CA THR A 197 8.27 4.05 9.11
C THR A 197 7.86 4.87 7.90
N LEU A 198 8.27 4.41 6.72
CA LEU A 198 7.90 4.97 5.43
C LEU A 198 7.11 3.93 4.64
N GLU A 199 5.91 4.32 4.22
CA GLU A 199 5.07 3.58 3.29
C GLU A 199 4.83 4.45 2.06
N ALA A 200 4.84 3.85 0.87
CA ALA A 200 4.64 4.56 -0.37
C ALA A 200 3.61 3.85 -1.23
N LEU A 201 2.65 4.62 -1.75
CA LEU A 201 1.58 4.17 -2.61
C LEU A 201 1.68 4.86 -3.96
N ASP A 202 1.83 4.12 -5.06
CA ASP A 202 1.87 4.73 -6.40
C ASP A 202 0.47 5.07 -6.95
N LEU A 203 0.41 5.57 -8.19
CA LEU A 203 -0.84 5.99 -8.83
C LEU A 203 -1.85 4.85 -9.01
N ALA A 204 -1.37 3.61 -9.06
CA ALA A 204 -2.18 2.41 -9.21
C ALA A 204 -2.79 1.95 -7.88
N GLY A 205 -2.36 2.54 -6.76
CA GLY A 205 -2.71 2.06 -5.44
C GLY A 205 -1.86 0.86 -5.01
N CYS A 206 -0.64 0.74 -5.51
CA CYS A 206 0.26 -0.35 -5.18
C CYS A 206 1.30 0.12 -4.16
N ASP A 207 1.53 -0.72 -3.14
CA ASP A 207 2.51 -0.46 -2.10
C ASP A 207 3.93 -0.76 -2.56
N ASN A 208 4.90 -0.08 -1.95
CA ASN A 208 6.32 -0.41 -2.12
C ASN A 208 6.63 -1.78 -1.52
N GLN A 209 7.61 -2.49 -2.10
CA GLN A 209 7.90 -3.88 -1.71
C GLN A 209 8.79 -4.01 -0.47
N ASN A 210 9.64 -3.03 -0.26
CA ASN A 210 10.58 -3.00 0.86
C ASN A 210 9.94 -2.37 2.10
N TYR A 211 10.50 -2.68 3.27
CA TYR A 211 10.07 -2.09 4.52
C TYR A 211 11.14 -1.10 4.98
N GLU A 212 10.80 0.19 5.05
CA GLU A 212 11.75 1.23 5.46
C GLU A 212 11.45 1.72 6.86
N VAL A 213 12.45 1.64 7.73
CA VAL A 213 12.36 2.08 9.12
C VAL A 213 13.63 2.78 9.58
N ASN A 214 13.48 3.86 10.34
CA ASN A 214 14.57 4.54 11.03
C ASN A 214 14.28 4.64 12.54
N MET A 215 15.27 4.36 13.37
CA MET A 215 15.13 4.53 14.83
C MET A 215 15.58 5.93 15.25
N VAL A 216 14.64 6.71 15.78
CA VAL A 216 14.90 8.03 16.38
C VAL A 216 14.96 7.89 17.90
N ARG A 217 16.02 8.40 18.51
CA ARG A 217 16.22 8.47 19.96
C ARG A 217 16.19 9.92 20.40
N VAL A 218 15.18 10.25 21.21
CA VAL A 218 14.96 11.60 21.71
C VAL A 218 15.47 11.68 23.13
N SER A 219 16.35 12.65 23.42
CA SER A 219 16.85 12.87 24.78
C SER A 219 15.71 13.14 25.76
N THR A 220 15.94 12.88 27.04
CA THR A 220 15.07 13.36 28.12
C THR A 220 15.52 14.74 28.61
N ASP A 221 14.68 15.40 29.40
CA ASP A 221 15.10 16.57 30.15
C ASP A 221 16.21 16.19 31.16
N PRO A 222 17.35 16.90 31.15
CA PRO A 222 18.36 16.69 32.18
C PRO A 222 17.84 17.15 33.53
N THR A 223 18.24 16.45 34.60
CA THR A 223 17.91 16.87 35.96
C THR A 223 19.01 17.78 36.52
N PHE A 224 18.60 18.84 37.21
CA PHE A 224 19.53 19.77 37.87
C PHE A 224 19.58 19.54 39.39
N VAL A 225 19.17 18.35 39.85
CA VAL A 225 19.20 17.97 41.26
C VAL A 225 20.63 18.12 41.79
N GLY A 226 20.77 18.84 42.91
CA GLY A 226 22.08 19.19 43.50
C GLY A 226 22.58 20.57 43.11
N THR A 227 22.02 21.22 42.09
CA THR A 227 22.29 22.63 41.80
C THR A 227 21.84 23.47 42.98
N SER A 228 22.78 24.20 43.57
CA SER A 228 22.55 24.97 44.78
C SER A 228 23.40 26.23 44.81
N ILE A 229 22.86 27.24 45.47
CA ILE A 229 23.60 28.43 45.88
C ILE A 229 23.96 28.26 47.34
N ALA A 230 25.21 28.57 47.70
CA ALA A 230 25.67 28.41 49.08
C ALA A 230 24.92 29.36 50.05
N GLU A 231 24.54 30.55 49.57
CA GLU A 231 23.82 31.59 50.31
C GLU A 231 22.88 32.30 49.31
N ASP A 232 21.65 32.65 49.73
CA ASP A 232 20.67 33.38 48.91
C ASP A 232 20.69 34.90 49.12
N THR A 233 21.52 35.36 50.07
CA THR A 233 21.69 36.76 50.45
C THR A 233 23.18 37.09 50.51
N ILE A 234 23.60 38.19 49.87
CA ILE A 234 25.03 38.58 49.82
C ILE A 234 25.21 40.05 50.18
N CYS A 235 26.36 40.40 50.78
CA CYS A 235 26.78 41.78 50.97
C CYS A 235 27.59 42.29 49.77
N ALA A 236 27.60 43.61 49.57
CA ALA A 236 28.37 44.24 48.51
C ALA A 236 29.87 43.95 48.68
N GLY A 237 30.47 43.28 47.68
CA GLY A 237 31.89 42.91 47.66
C GLY A 237 32.19 41.46 48.05
N GLU A 238 31.17 40.67 48.45
CA GLU A 238 31.35 39.24 48.71
C GLU A 238 31.41 38.41 47.42
N ILE A 239 32.20 37.33 47.46
CA ILE A 239 32.27 36.33 46.40
C ILE A 239 31.44 35.13 46.86
N ILE A 240 30.48 34.71 46.05
CA ILE A 240 29.73 33.47 46.26
C ILE A 240 30.14 32.41 45.24
N HIS A 241 30.03 31.15 45.66
CA HIS A 241 30.21 30.00 44.79
C HIS A 241 28.85 29.45 44.39
N LEU A 242 28.63 29.38 43.08
CA LEU A 242 27.49 28.71 42.47
C LEU A 242 27.93 27.29 42.10
N SER A 243 27.22 26.28 42.61
CA SER A 243 27.47 24.88 42.25
C SER A 243 26.36 24.42 41.31
N GLY A 244 26.69 24.28 40.03
CA GLY A 244 25.79 23.69 39.04
C GLY A 244 26.01 22.18 38.96
N PHE A 245 24.92 21.41 39.03
CA PHE A 245 24.90 19.98 38.78
C PHE A 245 23.92 19.69 37.65
N THR A 246 24.34 18.87 36.69
CA THR A 246 23.49 18.36 35.61
C THR A 246 23.68 16.85 35.54
N GLN A 247 22.58 16.12 35.48
CA GLN A 247 22.56 14.67 35.33
C GLN A 247 21.61 14.30 34.18
N THR A 248 22.08 13.42 33.30
CA THR A 248 21.26 12.84 32.25
C THR A 248 20.32 11.79 32.84
N GLU A 249 19.06 11.78 32.44
CA GLU A 249 18.10 10.71 32.78
C GLU A 249 18.05 9.68 31.64
N PRO A 250 18.76 8.55 31.74
CA PRO A 250 18.76 7.56 30.68
C PRO A 250 17.38 6.90 30.57
N TRP A 251 16.97 6.59 29.35
CA TRP A 251 15.83 5.72 29.07
C TRP A 251 16.29 4.53 28.24
N ALA A 252 15.51 3.45 28.27
CA ALA A 252 15.71 2.28 27.44
C ALA A 252 14.40 1.95 26.74
N ILE A 253 14.47 1.78 25.43
CA ILE A 253 13.36 1.19 24.67
C ILE A 253 13.54 -0.34 24.70
N SER A 254 12.49 -1.03 25.12
CA SER A 254 12.38 -2.46 24.90
C SER A 254 11.79 -2.65 23.51
N VAL A 255 12.56 -3.14 22.55
CA VAL A 255 12.06 -3.43 21.20
C VAL A 255 11.13 -4.64 21.29
N PRO A 256 9.80 -4.48 21.17
CA PRO A 256 8.90 -5.62 21.22
C PRO A 256 8.98 -6.39 19.89
N PRO A 257 8.89 -7.73 19.91
CA PRO A 257 8.71 -8.53 18.69
C PRO A 257 7.41 -8.15 17.95
N PRO A 258 7.28 -8.39 16.62
CA PRO A 258 8.16 -9.18 15.75
C PRO A 258 9.20 -8.35 14.97
N TRP A 259 10.32 -9.00 14.64
CA TRP A 259 11.49 -8.38 13.99
C TRP A 259 11.61 -8.69 12.49
N ALA A 260 10.50 -9.09 11.87
CA ALA A 260 10.48 -9.70 10.55
C ALA A 260 9.19 -9.34 9.78
N GLY A 261 9.30 -9.23 8.45
CA GLY A 261 8.18 -8.96 7.56
C GLY A 261 7.17 -10.11 7.43
N GLN A 262 6.04 -9.85 6.76
CA GLN A 262 5.04 -10.86 6.41
C GLN A 262 5.44 -11.58 5.11
N THR A 263 5.04 -12.83 4.97
CA THR A 263 5.22 -13.59 3.73
C THR A 263 3.98 -14.39 3.41
N HIS A 264 3.65 -14.49 2.12
CA HIS A 264 2.42 -15.10 1.64
C HIS A 264 2.71 -16.48 1.04
N PHE A 265 1.83 -17.44 1.34
CA PHE A 265 1.77 -18.71 0.65
C PHE A 265 0.69 -18.64 -0.43
N ASP A 266 0.93 -19.28 -1.57
CA ASP A 266 -0.03 -19.32 -2.66
C ASP A 266 -1.04 -20.44 -2.42
N ASP A 267 -2.28 -20.06 -2.09
CA ASP A 267 -3.38 -20.99 -1.86
C ASP A 267 -3.71 -21.84 -3.09
N ALA A 268 -3.34 -21.45 -4.31
CA ALA A 268 -3.62 -22.25 -5.51
C ALA A 268 -2.82 -23.57 -5.61
N HIS A 269 -1.78 -23.75 -4.78
CA HIS A 269 -0.82 -24.86 -4.87
C HIS A 269 -0.91 -25.85 -3.68
N TYR A 270 -2.12 -26.34 -3.36
CA TYR A 270 -2.44 -27.20 -2.20
C TYR A 270 -1.68 -28.54 -2.03
N GLN A 271 -0.77 -28.92 -2.93
CA GLN A 271 0.03 -30.16 -2.81
C GLN A 271 1.53 -29.99 -3.11
N GLU A 272 2.01 -28.75 -3.21
CA GLU A 272 3.42 -28.47 -3.45
C GLU A 272 4.10 -27.99 -2.16
N ILE A 273 5.38 -28.36 -1.97
CA ILE A 273 6.18 -27.82 -0.87
C ILE A 273 6.50 -26.37 -1.23
N GLN A 274 5.91 -25.44 -0.50
CA GLN A 274 6.23 -24.03 -0.61
C GLN A 274 7.32 -23.66 0.41
N SER A 275 8.21 -22.76 0.01
CA SER A 275 9.22 -22.17 0.88
C SER A 275 9.16 -20.67 0.72
N ALA A 276 9.05 -19.97 1.84
CA ALA A 276 9.05 -18.52 1.90
C ALA A 276 10.22 -18.06 2.78
N SER A 277 10.84 -16.95 2.39
CA SER A 277 11.92 -16.33 3.15
C SER A 277 11.37 -15.19 3.99
N ILE A 278 11.73 -15.15 5.26
CA ILE A 278 11.44 -14.04 6.16
C ILE A 278 12.76 -13.31 6.40
N THR A 279 12.79 -12.02 6.07
CA THR A 279 13.96 -11.16 6.28
C THR A 279 13.82 -10.46 7.64
N TYR A 280 14.90 -10.51 8.42
CA TYR A 280 15.03 -9.77 9.68
C TYR A 280 15.98 -8.60 9.45
N GLU A 281 15.49 -7.38 9.61
CA GLU A 281 16.27 -6.16 9.32
C GLU A 281 16.82 -5.47 10.58
N ILE A 282 16.72 -6.11 11.73
CA ILE A 282 17.26 -5.60 12.99
C ILE A 282 18.78 -5.79 13.14
N PHE A 283 19.44 -6.45 12.17
CA PHE A 283 20.87 -6.73 12.20
C PHE A 283 21.60 -5.88 11.16
N ASN A 284 22.65 -5.18 11.59
CA ASN A 284 23.44 -4.32 10.72
C ASN A 284 24.14 -5.17 9.63
N GLN A 285 24.37 -4.59 8.45
CA GLN A 285 25.05 -5.27 7.36
C GLN A 285 26.43 -5.81 7.81
N GLY A 286 26.61 -7.13 7.72
CA GLY A 286 27.85 -7.81 8.14
C GLY A 286 27.87 -8.28 9.59
N GLN A 287 26.79 -8.08 10.37
CA GLN A 287 26.62 -8.80 11.62
C GLN A 287 26.34 -10.27 11.36
N THR A 288 27.04 -11.14 12.08
CA THR A 288 26.82 -12.58 12.09
C THR A 288 26.27 -12.98 13.45
N LEU A 289 25.19 -13.75 13.45
CA LEU A 289 24.75 -14.50 14.63
C LEU A 289 25.73 -15.66 14.84
N ASP A 290 26.77 -15.41 15.62
CA ASP A 290 27.85 -16.38 15.88
C ASP A 290 27.45 -17.42 16.95
N ASP A 291 26.45 -17.13 17.78
CA ASP A 291 25.87 -18.03 18.78
C ASP A 291 24.34 -18.13 18.61
N ILE A 292 23.83 -19.34 18.41
CA ILE A 292 22.39 -19.60 18.29
C ILE A 292 21.64 -19.30 19.60
N ASN A 293 22.33 -19.27 20.73
CA ASN A 293 21.73 -18.92 22.02
C ASN A 293 21.42 -17.42 22.15
N ASP A 294 21.94 -16.58 21.24
CA ASP A 294 21.54 -15.17 21.13
C ASP A 294 20.13 -15.03 20.54
N LEU A 295 19.62 -16.08 19.86
CA LEU A 295 18.26 -16.17 19.37
C LEU A 295 17.36 -16.81 20.44
N LEU A 296 16.61 -15.99 21.18
CA LEU A 296 15.75 -16.47 22.26
C LEU A 296 14.60 -17.36 21.76
N ASN A 297 13.90 -16.92 20.71
CA ASN A 297 12.82 -17.64 20.06
C ASN A 297 12.53 -17.07 18.66
N VAL A 298 11.90 -17.89 17.83
CA VAL A 298 11.27 -17.45 16.58
C VAL A 298 9.77 -17.71 16.75
N CYS A 299 8.98 -16.66 16.71
CA CYS A 299 7.52 -16.75 16.73
C CYS A 299 7.00 -16.46 15.33
N VAL A 300 6.26 -17.40 14.76
CA VAL A 300 5.57 -17.24 13.48
C VAL A 300 4.09 -17.31 13.80
N GLU A 301 3.36 -16.24 13.49
CA GLU A 301 1.90 -16.30 13.41
C GLU A 301 1.54 -16.73 12.00
N MET A 302 0.83 -17.85 11.90
CA MET A 302 0.28 -18.37 10.64
C MET A 302 -1.23 -18.25 10.76
N GLU A 303 -1.85 -17.62 9.77
CA GLU A 303 -3.30 -17.66 9.57
C GLU A 303 -3.74 -19.06 9.10
#